data_AF-A0A542BKW6-F1
#
_entry.id   AF-A0A542BKW6-F1
#
_cell.length_a   1.000
_cell.length_b   1.000
_cell.length_c   1.000
_cell.angle_alpha   90.00
_cell.angle_beta   90.00
_cell.angle_gamma   90.00
#
_symmetry.space_group_name_H-M   'P 1'
#
loop_
_entity.id
_entity.type
_entity.pdbx_description
1 polymer ?
#
loop_
_entity_poly.entity_id
_entity_poly.type
_entity_poly.pdbx_seq_one_letter_code
_entity_poly.pdbx_strand_id
1 'polypeptide(L)' 'MAHPVGKHISKEQDHELNYWLKKHDFKESEDNREALCHLIDTAKSALEMSSSEHLEHTELDSYYEEHEWLWKDDFEKK' A
#
# COMPACT_ATOMS: atom_id res chain seq x y z
N MET A 1 -4.21 -22.98 7.84
CA MET A 1 -4.01 -21.88 8.81
C MET A 1 -4.39 -20.60 8.08
N ALA A 2 -5.43 -19.90 8.52
CA ALA A 2 -5.82 -18.63 7.90
C ALA A 2 -4.79 -17.59 8.35
N HIS A 3 -3.98 -17.09 7.41
CA HIS A 3 -3.21 -15.89 7.68
C HIS A 3 -4.21 -14.77 8.05
N PRO A 4 -3.96 -13.99 9.09
CA PRO A 4 -4.83 -12.85 9.40
C PRO A 4 -4.89 -11.96 8.17
N VAL A 5 -6.08 -11.87 7.56
CA VAL A 5 -6.38 -10.92 6.49
C VAL A 5 -6.05 -9.52 7.02
N GLY A 6 -5.31 -8.73 6.23
CA GLY A 6 -4.93 -7.37 6.61
C GLY A 6 -3.68 -7.22 7.49
N LYS A 7 -2.89 -8.28 7.72
CA LYS A 7 -1.56 -8.10 8.34
C LYS A 7 -0.51 -7.60 7.34
N HIS A 8 -0.46 -8.20 6.15
CA HIS A 8 0.52 -7.86 5.12
C HIS A 8 -0.18 -7.36 3.87
N ILE A 9 0.44 -6.41 3.17
CA ILE A 9 -0.04 -5.96 1.88
C ILE A 9 0.63 -6.75 0.74
N SER A 10 -0.18 -7.22 -0.20
CA SER A 10 0.30 -7.96 -1.37
C SER A 10 -0.14 -7.29 -2.67
N LYS A 11 0.82 -7.09 -3.58
CA LYS A 11 0.59 -6.57 -4.93
C LYS A 11 -0.17 -7.55 -5.83
N GLU A 12 -0.16 -8.84 -5.49
CA GLU A 12 -0.84 -9.89 -6.26
C GLU A 12 -2.31 -10.05 -5.84
N GLN A 13 -2.73 -9.39 -4.75
CA GLN A 13 -4.06 -9.54 -4.18
C GLN A 13 -4.82 -8.21 -4.25
N ASP A 14 -5.63 -8.04 -5.30
CA ASP A 14 -6.46 -6.85 -5.53
C ASP A 14 -7.29 -6.43 -4.31
N HIS A 15 -7.79 -7.39 -3.54
CA HIS A 15 -8.59 -7.10 -2.35
C HIS A 15 -7.77 -6.46 -1.21
N GLU A 16 -6.48 -6.77 -1.09
CA GLU A 16 -5.57 -6.14 -0.13
C GLU A 16 -5.26 -4.70 -0.56
N LEU A 17 -5.04 -4.47 -1.87
CA LEU A 17 -4.85 -3.13 -2.42
C LEU A 17 -6.09 -2.26 -2.25
N ASN A 18 -7.27 -2.79 -2.60
CA ASN A 18 -8.54 -2.08 -2.44
C ASN A 18 -8.87 -1.82 -0.97
N TYR A 19 -8.49 -2.73 -0.06
CA TYR A 19 -8.66 -2.51 1.38
C TYR A 19 -7.87 -1.28 1.84
N TRP A 20 -6.61 -1.16 1.42
CA TRP A 20 -5.78 0.00 1.73
C TRP A 20 -6.34 1.29 1.11
N LEU A 21 -6.68 1.28 -0.18
CA LEU A 21 -7.27 2.44 -0.87
C LEU A 21 -8.55 2.91 -0.18
N LYS A 22 -9.44 1.98 0.17
CA LYS A 22 -10.68 2.29 0.88
C LYS A 22 -10.44 2.86 2.28
N LYS A 23 -9.41 2.38 2.99
CA LYS A 23 -9.04 2.89 4.32
C LYS A 23 -8.60 4.35 4.27
N HIS A 24 -7.92 4.75 3.20
CA HIS A 24 -7.39 6.11 2.99
C HIS A 24 -8.31 7.02 2.13
N ASP A 25 -9.57 6.60 1.92
CA ASP A 25 -10.57 7.35 1.13
C ASP A 25 -10.18 7.58 -0.35
N PHE A 26 -9.36 6.69 -0.90
CA PHE A 26 -9.02 6.67 -2.31
C PHE A 26 -9.98 5.82 -3.13
N LYS A 27 -10.16 6.22 -4.38
CA LYS A 27 -10.97 5.49 -5.36
C LYS A 27 -10.34 4.11 -5.64
N GLU A 28 -11.18 3.09 -5.71
CA GLU A 28 -10.77 1.71 -6.03
C GLU A 28 -10.66 1.57 -7.56
N SER A 29 -9.69 2.27 -8.17
CA SER A 29 -9.40 2.25 -9.61
C SER A 29 -8.17 1.39 -9.94
N GLU A 30 -7.93 1.14 -11.23
CA GLU A 30 -6.70 0.49 -11.69
C GLU A 30 -5.49 1.42 -11.51
N ASP A 31 -5.63 2.71 -11.85
CA ASP A 31 -4.59 3.73 -11.68
C ASP A 31 -4.13 3.86 -10.22
N ASN A 32 -5.06 3.94 -9.26
CA ASN A 32 -4.71 4.01 -7.85
C ASN A 32 -4.07 2.71 -7.33
N ARG A 33 -4.43 1.55 -7.90
CA ARG A 33 -3.77 0.28 -7.55
C ARG A 33 -2.34 0.23 -8.08
N GLU A 34 -2.11 0.78 -9.27
CA GLU A 34 -0.77 0.92 -9.84
C GLU A 34 0.07 1.89 -8.98
N ALA A 35 -0.47 3.06 -8.62
CA ALA A 35 0.18 4.00 -7.70
C ALA A 35 0.50 3.35 -6.35
N LEU A 36 -0.42 2.54 -5.80
CA LEU A 36 -0.19 1.79 -4.57
C LEU A 36 0.92 0.74 -4.71
N CYS A 37 1.01 0.06 -5.84
CA CYS A 37 2.13 -0.86 -6.11
C CYS A 37 3.47 -0.12 -6.09
N HIS A 38 3.54 1.08 -6.69
CA HIS A 38 4.72 1.93 -6.63
C HIS A 38 5.05 2.41 -5.21
N LEU A 39 4.04 2.79 -4.43
CA LEU A 39 4.19 3.14 -3.02
C LEU A 39 4.78 1.97 -2.21
N ILE A 40 4.26 0.76 -2.40
CA ILE A 40 4.77 -0.46 -1.74
C ILE A 40 6.23 -0.71 -2.09
N ASP A 41 6.60 -0.61 -3.37
CA ASP A 41 7.98 -0.82 -3.80
C ASP A 41 8.94 0.23 -3.22
N THR A 42 8.49 1.49 -3.15
CA THR A 42 9.28 2.57 -2.56
C THR A 42 9.43 2.41 -1.05
N ALA A 43 8.34 2.05 -0.35
CA ALA A 43 8.35 1.78 1.08
C ALA A 43 9.29 0.62 1.43
N LYS A 44 9.22 -0.49 0.69
CA LYS A 44 10.14 -1.63 0.87
C LYS A 44 11.60 -1.24 0.68
N SER A 45 11.89 -0.42 -0.32
CA SER A 45 13.24 0.10 -0.58
C SER A 45 13.71 1.02 0.56
N ALA A 46 12.84 1.91 1.05
CA ALA A 46 13.15 2.83 2.14
C ALA A 46 13.37 2.12 3.49
N LEU A 47 12.66 1.01 3.72
CA LEU A 47 12.78 0.18 4.91
C LEU A 47 13.90 -0.88 4.81
N GLU A 48 14.69 -0.86 3.72
CA GLU A 48 15.76 -1.82 3.44
C GLU A 48 15.29 -3.30 3.51
N MET A 49 14.01 -3.55 3.18
CA MET A 49 13.41 -4.89 3.26
C MET A 49 13.87 -5.77 2.10
N SER A 50 14.11 -7.04 2.39
CA SER A 50 14.43 -8.02 1.35
C SER A 50 13.20 -8.31 0.46
N SER A 51 13.44 -8.78 -0.77
CA SER A 51 12.36 -9.17 -1.69
C SER A 51 11.47 -10.30 -1.16
N SER A 52 12.00 -11.11 -0.25
CA SER A 52 11.28 -12.17 0.47
C SER A 52 10.43 -11.68 1.64
N GLU A 53 10.64 -10.44 2.10
CA GLU A 53 9.88 -9.89 3.22
C GLU A 53 8.57 -9.26 2.75
N HIS A 54 7.53 -9.49 3.55
CA HIS A 54 6.22 -8.92 3.32
C HIS A 54 6.12 -7.60 4.09
N LEU A 55 5.65 -6.55 3.40
CA LEU A 55 5.37 -5.27 4.02
C LEU A 55 4.04 -5.38 4.79
N GLU A 56 4.01 -4.97 6.05
CA GLU A 56 2.78 -4.90 6.82
C GLU A 56 1.95 -3.67 6.41
N HIS A 57 0.62 -3.76 6.51
CA HIS A 57 -0.25 -2.59 6.25
C HIS A 57 0.11 -1.41 7.13
N THR A 58 0.45 -1.66 8.39
CA THR A 58 0.86 -0.63 9.36
C THR A 58 2.18 0.04 8.99
N GLU A 59 3.12 -0.69 8.39
CA GLU A 59 4.39 -0.13 7.93
C GLU A 59 4.16 0.77 6.71
N LEU A 60 3.33 0.31 5.77
CA LEU A 60 2.95 1.11 4.62
C LEU A 60 2.18 2.37 5.02
N ASP A 61 1.25 2.26 5.97
CA ASP A 61 0.50 3.40 6.50
C ASP A 61 1.42 4.43 7.13
N SER A 62 2.37 3.98 7.97
CA SER A 62 3.34 4.86 8.61
C SER A 62 4.19 5.57 7.56
N TYR A 63 4.70 4.82 6.58
CA TYR A 63 5.47 5.38 5.48
C TYR A 63 4.67 6.41 4.67
N TYR A 64 3.42 6.09 4.35
CA TYR A 64 2.52 6.97 3.62
C TYR A 64 2.24 8.24 4.40
N GLU A 65 1.94 8.18 5.70
CA GLU A 65 1.69 9.36 6.53
C GLU A 65 2.92 10.26 6.64
N GLU A 66 4.12 9.69 6.81
CA GLU A 66 5.38 10.45 6.84
C GLU A 66 5.71 11.12 5.50
N HIS A 67 5.27 10.51 4.40
CA HIS A 67 5.56 10.93 3.03
C HIS A 67 4.31 11.38 2.28
N GLU A 68 3.24 11.74 2.98
CA GLU A 68 1.91 11.98 2.39
C GLU A 68 1.99 13.02 1.27
N TRP A 69 2.79 14.06 1.49
CA TRP A 69 3.03 15.15 0.56
C TRP A 69 3.64 14.73 -0.78
N LEU A 70 4.32 13.57 -0.85
CA LEU A 70 4.86 13.01 -2.08
C LEU A 70 3.80 12.23 -2.87
N TRP A 71 2.89 11.55 -2.17
CA TRP A 71 2.02 10.55 -2.75
C TRP A 71 0.57 11.01 -2.92
N LYS A 72 0.12 12.01 -2.16
CA LYS A 72 -1.27 12.48 -2.17
C LYS A 72 -1.78 12.89 -3.55
N ASP A 73 -0.91 13.34 -4.45
CA ASP A 73 -1.24 13.78 -5.80
C ASP A 73 -1.26 12.61 -6.80
N ASP A 74 -0.67 11.46 -6.44
CA ASP A 74 -0.68 10.23 -7.24
C ASP A 74 -1.98 9.42 -7.04
N PHE A 75 -2.76 9.73 -6.01
CA PHE A 75 -4.01 9.03 -5.70
C PHE A 75 -5.26 9.89 -5.95
N GLU A 76 -6.19 9.36 -6.74
CA GLU A 76 -7.51 9.95 -6.92
C GLU A 76 -8.39 9.67 -5.68
N LYS A 77 -8.88 10.71 -5.03
CA LYS A 77 -9.87 10.59 -3.94
C LYS A 77 -11.25 10.18 -4.46
N LYS A 78 -12.07 9.60 -3.57
CA LYS A 78 -13.45 9.21 -3.89
C LYS A 78 -14.37 10.38 -4.24
#